data_AF-A0A7W0W1N5-F1
#
_entry.id   AF-A0A7W0W1N5-F1
#
_cell.length_a   1.000
_cell.length_b   1.000
_cell.length_c   1.000
_cell.angle_alpha   90.00
_cell.angle_beta   90.00
_cell.angle_gamma   90.00
#
_symmetry.space_group_name_H-M   'P 1'
#
loop_
_entity.id
_entity.type
_entity.pdbx_description
1 polymer ?
#
loop_
_entity_poly.entity_id
_entity_poly.type
_entity_poly.pdbx_seq_one_letter_code
_entity_poly.pdbx_strand_id
1 'polypeptide(L)'
;MAGPKSQAGDLDTSFSVAIRTVERAILSRMKTRSGASAVENLTRLRAELEAGRAAALERGAVDREWFQRTVRWVVEWSPDTDLTLIAALGRIARTPPARLSRQ
;
A
#
# COMPACT_ATOMS: atom_id res chain seq x y z
N MET A 1 1.23 -28.28 5.41
CA MET A 1 1.91 -27.61 6.53
C MET A 1 2.53 -26.33 5.99
N ALA A 2 1.97 -25.15 6.29
CA ALA A 2 2.58 -23.89 5.90
C ALA A 2 3.65 -23.54 6.94
N GLY A 3 4.93 -23.55 6.55
CA GLY A 3 6.01 -23.07 7.40
C GLY A 3 5.78 -21.61 7.82
N PRO A 4 6.43 -21.13 8.90
CA PRO A 4 6.25 -19.76 9.35
C PRO A 4 6.64 -18.82 8.21
N LYS A 5 5.67 -18.07 7.68
CA LYS A 5 5.97 -16.99 6.74
C LYS A 5 6.85 -15.99 7.50
N SER A 6 8.04 -15.74 6.98
CA SER A 6 8.89 -14.66 7.50
C SER A 6 8.10 -13.36 7.44
N GLN A 7 8.17 -12.54 8.48
CA GLN A 7 7.43 -11.26 8.54
C GLN A 7 7.77 -10.34 7.36
N ALA A 8 9.00 -10.41 6.85
CA ALA A 8 9.40 -9.76 5.61
C ALA A 8 8.57 -10.23 4.38
N GLY A 9 8.23 -11.51 4.31
CA GLY A 9 7.38 -12.08 3.25
C GLY A 9 5.92 -11.66 3.36
N ASP A 10 5.38 -11.50 4.57
CA ASP A 10 4.03 -10.96 4.77
C ASP A 10 3.95 -9.46 4.44
N LEU A 11 5.01 -8.72 4.76
CA LEU A 11 5.16 -7.32 4.37
C LEU A 11 5.23 -7.18 2.85
N ASP A 12 6.07 -7.99 2.21
CA ASP A 12 6.24 -8.01 0.76
C ASP A 12 4.93 -8.34 0.03
N THR A 13 4.21 -9.34 0.54
CA THR A 13 2.89 -9.74 0.02
C THR A 13 1.89 -8.60 0.15
N SER A 14 1.89 -7.89 1.29
CA SER A 14 0.96 -6.78 1.54
C SER A 14 1.20 -5.62 0.58
N PHE A 15 2.45 -5.25 0.34
CA PHE A 15 2.80 -4.25 -0.69
C PHE A 15 2.41 -4.72 -2.10
N SER A 16 2.70 -5.97 -2.45
CA SER A 16 2.35 -6.53 -3.76
C SER A 16 0.84 -6.50 -4.02
N VAL A 17 0.02 -6.78 -3.01
CA VAL A 17 -1.44 -6.69 -3.10
C VAL A 17 -1.89 -5.24 -3.31
N ALA A 18 -1.31 -4.27 -2.59
CA ALA A 18 -1.64 -2.86 -2.75
C ALA A 18 -1.27 -2.34 -4.15
N ILE A 19 -0.07 -2.65 -4.65
CA ILE A 19 0.38 -2.26 -5.99
C ILE A 19 -0.55 -2.85 -7.06
N ARG A 20 -0.87 -4.14 -7.00
CA ARG A 20 -1.83 -4.77 -7.93
C ARG A 20 -3.22 -4.15 -7.87
N THR A 21 -3.65 -3.67 -6.69
CA THR A 21 -4.93 -2.98 -6.53
C THR A 21 -4.90 -1.63 -7.26
N VAL A 22 -3.79 -0.89 -7.14
CA VAL A 22 -3.57 0.36 -7.88
C VAL A 22 -3.55 0.12 -9.39
N GLU A 23 -2.83 -0.90 -9.86
CA GLU A 23 -2.80 -1.25 -11.28
C GLU A 23 -4.19 -1.56 -11.83
N ARG A 24 -5.00 -2.33 -11.08
CA ARG A 24 -6.39 -2.61 -11.47
C ARG A 24 -7.23 -1.34 -11.53
N ALA A 25 -7.07 -0.43 -10.57
CA ALA A 25 -7.79 0.85 -10.55
C ALA A 25 -7.43 1.74 -11.76
N ILE A 26 -6.16 1.72 -12.19
CA ILE A 26 -5.71 2.41 -13.41
C ILE A 26 -6.41 1.79 -14.63
N LEU A 27 -6.37 0.46 -14.74
CA LEU A 27 -6.97 -0.27 -15.86
C LEU A 27 -8.50 -0.10 -15.92
N SER A 28 -9.17 0.00 -14.77
CA SER A 28 -10.61 0.23 -14.69
C SER A 28 -11.01 1.69 -14.89
N ARG A 29 -10.05 2.59 -15.19
CA ARG A 29 -10.27 4.03 -15.39
C ARG A 29 -11.00 4.67 -14.21
N MET A 30 -10.59 4.29 -12.99
CA MET A 30 -11.14 4.82 -11.75
C MET A 30 -11.23 6.35 -11.79
N LYS A 31 -12.32 6.86 -11.23
CA LYS A 31 -12.58 8.28 -11.08
C LYS A 31 -12.37 8.72 -9.63
N THR A 32 -11.96 9.96 -9.45
CA THR A 32 -11.89 10.60 -8.13
C THR A 32 -13.29 10.87 -7.60
N ARG A 33 -13.40 11.30 -6.33
CA ARG A 33 -14.64 11.83 -5.76
C ARG A 33 -15.26 12.96 -6.60
N SER A 34 -14.42 13.77 -7.26
CA SER A 34 -14.87 14.85 -8.16
C SER A 34 -15.30 14.38 -9.55
N GLY A 35 -15.23 13.07 -9.85
CA GLY A 35 -15.52 12.51 -11.17
C GLY A 35 -14.40 12.66 -12.20
N ALA A 36 -13.29 13.31 -11.84
CA ALA A 36 -12.11 13.43 -12.68
C ALA A 36 -11.36 12.09 -12.81
N SER A 37 -10.50 11.96 -13.81
CA SER A 37 -9.64 10.78 -13.94
C SER A 37 -8.69 10.66 -12.75
N ALA A 38 -8.61 9.49 -12.11
CA ALA A 38 -7.68 9.25 -11.02
C ALA A 38 -6.29 8.77 -11.48
N VAL A 39 -6.06 8.63 -12.79
CA VAL A 39 -4.85 7.98 -13.36
C VAL A 39 -3.55 8.61 -12.86
N GLU A 40 -3.45 9.94 -12.82
CA GLU A 40 -2.23 10.61 -12.33
C GLU A 40 -1.98 10.33 -10.85
N ASN A 41 -3.02 10.43 -10.02
CA ASN A 41 -2.96 10.09 -8.60
C ASN A 41 -2.58 8.62 -8.40
N LEU A 42 -3.18 7.70 -9.16
CA LEU A 42 -2.88 6.27 -9.05
C LEU A 42 -1.46 5.95 -9.52
N THR A 43 -0.96 6.62 -10.56
CA THR A 43 0.41 6.46 -11.05
C THR A 43 1.42 6.91 -10.00
N ARG A 44 1.16 8.07 -9.38
CA ARG A 44 1.97 8.55 -8.26
C ARG A 44 1.90 7.60 -7.06
N LEU A 45 0.72 7.10 -6.71
CA LEU A 45 0.55 6.17 -5.60
C LEU A 45 1.33 4.86 -5.85
N ARG A 46 1.33 4.36 -7.09
CA ARG A 46 2.12 3.18 -7.46
C ARG A 46 3.61 3.42 -7.20
N ALA A 47 4.16 4.54 -7.65
CA ALA A 47 5.56 4.88 -7.44
C ALA A 47 5.91 5.01 -5.95
N GLU A 48 5.05 5.66 -5.16
CA GLU A 48 5.20 5.76 -3.70
C GLU A 48 5.20 4.37 -3.04
N LEU A 49 4.30 3.47 -3.45
CA LEU A 49 4.24 2.11 -2.91
C LEU A 49 5.46 1.27 -3.30
N GLU A 50 5.99 1.42 -4.52
CA GLU A 50 7.20 0.73 -4.95
C GLU A 50 8.43 1.21 -4.15
N ALA A 51 8.58 2.52 -3.97
CA ALA A 51 9.65 3.09 -3.15
C ALA A 51 9.50 2.71 -1.66
N GLY A 52 8.28 2.81 -1.13
CA GLY A 52 7.95 2.44 0.24
C GLY A 52 8.18 0.95 0.51
N ARG A 53 7.89 0.07 -0.46
CA ARG A 53 8.19 -1.36 -0.38
C ARG A 53 9.68 -1.60 -0.22
N ALA A 54 10.50 -1.00 -1.07
CA ALA A 54 11.96 -1.17 -1.01
C ALA A 54 12.51 -0.73 0.36
N ALA A 55 12.14 0.47 0.82
CA ALA A 55 12.57 0.99 2.11
C ALA A 55 12.06 0.17 3.30
N ALA A 56 10.81 -0.32 3.25
CA ALA A 56 10.22 -1.09 4.33
C ALA A 56 10.81 -2.50 4.45
N LEU A 57 11.18 -3.12 3.33
CA LEU A 57 11.87 -4.41 3.33
C LEU A 57 13.30 -4.28 3.87
N GLU A 58 14.00 -3.20 3.54
CA GLU A 58 15.34 -2.91 4.08
C GLU A 58 15.29 -2.67 5.60
N ARG A 59 14.32 -1.89 6.09
CA ARG A 59 14.16 -1.58 7.52
C ARG A 59 13.47 -2.70 8.31
N GLY A 60 12.83 -3.65 7.63
CA GLY A 60 11.96 -4.66 8.25
C GLY A 60 10.65 -4.10 8.83
N ALA A 61 10.32 -2.83 8.56
CA ALA A 61 9.14 -2.16 9.09
C ALA A 61 8.67 -1.02 8.17
N VAL A 62 7.37 -0.73 8.21
CA VAL A 62 6.77 0.38 7.48
C VAL A 62 7.08 1.70 8.19
N ASP A 63 7.53 2.70 7.44
CA ASP A 63 7.64 4.07 7.94
C ASP A 63 6.24 4.65 8.22
N ARG A 64 5.94 4.86 9.51
CA ARG A 64 4.60 5.26 9.95
C ARG A 64 4.22 6.65 9.46
N GLU A 65 5.15 7.60 9.43
CA GLU A 65 4.87 8.97 9.04
C GLU A 65 4.61 9.05 7.53
N TRP A 66 5.47 8.41 6.74
CA TRP A 66 5.24 8.26 5.31
C TRP A 66 3.89 7.59 5.04
N PHE A 67 3.60 6.46 5.68
CA PHE A 67 2.37 5.72 5.45
C PHE A 67 1.11 6.54 5.78
N GLN A 68 1.12 7.28 6.89
CA GLN A 68 0.02 8.16 7.28
C GLN A 68 -0.20 9.29 6.27
N ARG A 69 0.88 9.92 5.77
CA ARG A 69 0.79 10.96 4.74
C ARG A 69 0.22 10.39 3.44
N THR A 70 0.69 9.21 3.02
CA THR A 70 0.18 8.53 1.83
C THR A 70 -1.30 8.19 1.95
N VAL A 71 -1.75 7.63 3.08
CA VAL A 71 -3.18 7.33 3.30
C VAL A 71 -4.03 8.60 3.30
N ARG A 72 -3.59 9.66 3.99
CA ARG A 72 -4.33 10.94 4.02
C ARG A 72 -4.50 11.50 2.61
N TRP A 73 -3.40 11.56 1.86
CA TRP A 73 -3.42 12.02 0.48
C TRP A 73 -4.36 11.18 -0.41
N VAL A 74 -4.39 9.85 -0.26
CA VAL A 74 -5.32 8.98 -1.02
C VAL A 74 -6.78 9.29 -0.68
N VAL A 75 -7.11 9.49 0.61
CA VAL A 75 -8.48 9.77 1.08
C VAL A 75 -9.01 11.12 0.56
N GLU A 76 -8.14 12.08 0.28
CA GLU A 76 -8.53 13.40 -0.25
C GLU A 76 -9.23 13.30 -1.61
N TRP A 77 -8.86 12.35 -2.46
CA TRP A 77 -9.38 12.23 -3.83
C TRP A 77 -10.09 10.90 -4.12
N SER A 78 -9.89 9.85 -3.32
CA SER A 78 -10.52 8.55 -3.53
C SER A 78 -12.05 8.68 -3.53
N PRO A 79 -12.77 7.99 -4.44
CA PRO A 79 -14.22 7.90 -4.38
C PRO A 79 -14.64 7.16 -3.11
N ASP A 80 -15.76 7.60 -2.52
CA ASP A 80 -16.28 7.02 -1.28
C ASP A 80 -16.90 5.62 -1.49
N THR A 81 -17.18 5.28 -2.75
CA THR A 81 -17.80 4.01 -3.15
C THR A 81 -16.81 2.87 -3.34
N ASP A 82 -15.51 3.14 -3.54
CA ASP A 82 -14.49 2.12 -3.73
C ASP A 82 -13.50 2.08 -2.57
N LEU A 83 -13.81 1.24 -1.59
CA LEU A 83 -12.99 1.02 -0.40
C LEU A 83 -11.84 0.03 -0.64
N THR A 84 -11.71 -0.55 -1.84
CA THR A 84 -10.73 -1.60 -2.14
C THR A 84 -9.31 -1.10 -1.97
N LEU A 85 -9.04 0.12 -2.44
CA LEU A 85 -7.74 0.76 -2.33
C LEU A 85 -7.34 1.02 -0.88
N ILE A 86 -8.26 1.60 -0.09
CA ILE A 86 -8.06 1.85 1.34
C ILE A 86 -7.87 0.54 2.11
N ALA A 87 -8.66 -0.49 1.81
CA ALA A 87 -8.54 -1.80 2.43
C ALA A 87 -7.18 -2.46 2.12
N ALA A 88 -6.66 -2.30 0.90
CA ALA A 88 -5.35 -2.81 0.52
C ALA A 88 -4.22 -2.07 1.26
N LEU A 89 -4.29 -0.74 1.38
CA LEU A 89 -3.35 0.04 2.19
C LEU A 89 -3.41 -0.39 3.66
N GLY A 90 -4.60 -0.57 4.22
CA GLY A 90 -4.78 -1.02 5.61
C GLY A 90 -4.18 -2.39 5.90
N ARG A 91 -3.94 -3.26 4.89
CA ARG A 91 -3.19 -4.51 5.07
C ARG A 91 -1.72 -4.25 5.39
N ILE A 92 -1.07 -3.30 4.69
CA ILE A 92 0.32 -2.91 4.95
C ILE A 92 0.48 -2.41 6.39
N ALA A 93 -0.43 -1.56 6.85
CA ALA A 93 -0.39 -0.99 8.21
C ALA A 93 -0.51 -2.03 9.33
N ARG A 94 -1.17 -3.17 9.04
CA ARG A 94 -1.38 -4.25 10.02
C ARG A 94 -0.26 -5.29 10.01
N THR A 95 0.69 -5.19 9.08
CA THR A 95 1.83 -6.10 9.08
C THR A 95 2.74 -5.77 10.26
N PRO A 96 3.00 -6.72 11.17
CA PRO A 96 3.89 -6.48 12.30
C PRO A 96 5.32 -6.20 11.81
N PRO A 97 6.07 -5.33 12.52
CA PRO A 97 7.48 -5.09 12.21
C PRO A 97 8.26 -6.38 12.44
N ALA A 98 9.20 -6.68 11.53
CA ALA A 98 10.04 -7.85 11.61
C ALA A 98 10.68 -7.94 13.01
N ARG A 99 10.46 -9.06 13.72
CA ARG A 99 11.19 -9.34 14.96
C ARG A 99 12.67 -9.44 14.62
N LEU A 100 13.42 -8.37 14.88
CA LEU A 100 14.87 -8.41 14.92
C LEU A 100 15.23 -9.32 16.10
N SER A 101 15.71 -10.53 15.81
CA SER A 101 16.34 -11.39 16.80
C SER A 101 17.56 -10.63 17.35
N ARG A 102 17.43 -9.99 18.51
CA ARG A 102 18.59 -9.55 19.29
C ARG A 102 19.31 -10.83 19.73
N GLN A 103 20.45 -11.11 19.08
CA GLN A 103 21.48 -11.98 19.66
C GLN A 103 22.30 -11.16 20.65
#